data_AF-A0A326TXL6-F1
#
_entry.id   AF-A0A326TXL6-F1
#
_cell.length_a   1.000
_cell.length_b   1.000
_cell.length_c   1.000
_cell.angle_alpha   90.00
_cell.angle_beta   90.00
_cell.angle_gamma   90.00
#
_symmetry.space_group_name_H-M   'P 1'
#
loop_
_entity.id
_entity.type
_entity.pdbx_description
1 polymer ?
#
loop_
_entity_poly.entity_id
_entity_poly.type
_entity_poly.pdbx_seq_one_letter_code
_entity_poly.pdbx_strand_id
1 'polypeptide(L)'
;MRTYTADITNRETQPLSRKAVQRSQITHYMKRHRLSIHTVAFVAGVPLMVVWRVQQGEPITKEHAHTIRFAFLCLTGVPYKGIFAVYPEERKGTR
;
A
#
# COMPACT_ATOMS: atom_id res chain seq x y z
N MET A 1 -1.76 -47.80 4.11
CA MET A 1 -2.23 -46.41 3.90
C MET A 1 -1.50 -45.51 4.88
N ARG A 2 -0.57 -44.66 4.42
CA ARG A 2 0.12 -43.67 5.29
C ARG A 2 -0.58 -42.33 5.16
N THR A 3 -1.22 -41.87 6.23
CA THR A 3 -1.75 -40.51 6.38
C THR A 3 -0.58 -39.55 6.59
N TYR A 4 -0.16 -38.87 5.53
CA TYR A 4 0.71 -37.71 5.61
C TYR A 4 -0.10 -36.49 6.07
N THR A 5 -0.46 -36.43 7.35
CA THR A 5 -0.78 -35.14 7.99
C THR A 5 0.54 -34.45 8.26
N ALA A 6 1.03 -33.69 7.28
CA ALA A 6 2.19 -32.83 7.49
C ALA A 6 1.85 -31.81 8.58
N ASP A 7 2.58 -31.90 9.69
CA ASP A 7 2.55 -30.97 10.82
C ASP A 7 3.01 -29.58 10.33
N ILE A 8 2.05 -28.77 9.88
CA ILE A 8 2.24 -27.40 9.39
C ILE A 8 2.61 -26.42 10.51
N THR A 9 2.50 -26.84 11.77
CA THR A 9 2.74 -26.02 12.95
C THR A 9 4.23 -25.79 13.23
N ASN A 10 5.12 -26.62 12.67
CA ASN A 10 6.56 -26.58 12.92
C ASN A 10 7.39 -26.19 11.68
N ARG A 11 6.80 -25.44 10.74
CA ARG A 11 7.51 -24.90 9.58
C ARG A 11 8.03 -23.50 9.87
N GLU A 12 9.30 -23.24 9.56
CA GLU A 12 9.87 -21.90 9.59
C GLU A 12 9.03 -20.95 8.73
N THR A 13 8.57 -19.85 9.32
CA THR A 13 7.80 -18.83 8.59
C THR A 13 8.73 -17.99 7.73
N GLN A 14 8.41 -17.85 6.45
CA GLN A 14 9.11 -16.88 5.59
C GLN A 14 8.60 -15.46 5.84
N PRO A 15 9.48 -14.44 5.76
CA PRO A 15 9.06 -13.05 5.88
C PRO A 15 8.11 -12.68 4.74
N LEU A 16 7.12 -11.84 5.05
CA LEU A 16 6.20 -11.32 4.03
C LEU A 16 6.97 -10.49 3.00
N SER A 17 6.54 -10.58 1.74
CA SER A 17 7.07 -9.72 0.69
C SER A 17 6.80 -8.25 1.02
N ARG A 18 7.69 -7.35 0.59
CA ARG A 18 7.53 -5.89 0.81
C ARG A 18 6.17 -5.39 0.30
N LYS A 19 5.71 -5.89 -0.85
CA LYS A 19 4.39 -5.58 -1.42
C LYS A 19 3.25 -6.03 -0.50
N ALA A 20 3.32 -7.24 0.04
CA ALA A 20 2.32 -7.74 0.98
C ALA A 20 2.25 -6.89 2.26
N VAL A 21 3.41 -6.48 2.79
CA VAL A 21 3.49 -5.57 3.95
C VAL A 21 2.89 -4.20 3.64
N GLN A 22 3.20 -3.61 2.49
CA GLN A 22 2.64 -2.30 2.11
C GLN A 22 1.13 -2.37 1.91
N ARG A 23 0.64 -3.39 1.20
CA ARG A 23 -0.78 -3.64 1.02
C ARG A 23 -1.50 -3.81 2.36
N SER A 24 -0.92 -4.56 3.31
CA SER A 24 -1.53 -4.77 4.63
C SER A 24 -1.58 -3.47 5.44
N GLN A 25 -0.52 -2.67 5.44
CA GLN A 25 -0.48 -1.37 6.12
C GLN A 25 -1.55 -0.40 5.59
N ILE A 26 -1.66 -0.28 4.26
CA ILE A 26 -2.63 0.60 3.61
C ILE A 26 -4.06 0.11 3.87
N THR A 27 -4.30 -1.19 3.70
CA THR A 27 -5.62 -1.80 3.95
C THR A 27 -6.03 -1.60 5.41
N HIS A 28 -5.12 -1.80 6.35
CA HIS A 28 -5.39 -1.59 7.77
C HIS A 28 -5.74 -0.12 8.05
N TYR A 29 -4.94 0.82 7.55
CA TYR A 29 -5.18 2.24 7.75
C TYR A 29 -6.54 2.68 7.16
N MET A 30 -6.83 2.31 5.91
CA MET A 30 -8.11 2.64 5.28
C MET A 30 -9.30 2.04 6.03
N LYS A 31 -9.22 0.77 6.46
CA LYS A 31 -10.29 0.14 7.26
C LYS A 31 -10.49 0.81 8.61
N ARG A 32 -9.40 1.08 9.34
CA ARG A 32 -9.43 1.74 10.65
C ARG A 32 -10.14 3.10 10.58
N HIS A 33 -9.89 3.85 9.52
CA HIS A 33 -10.46 5.19 9.31
C HIS A 33 -11.70 5.20 8.41
N ARG A 34 -12.25 4.02 8.04
CA ARG A 34 -13.42 3.87 7.17
C ARG A 34 -13.32 4.65 5.85
N LEU A 35 -12.11 4.73 5.30
CA LEU A 35 -11.84 5.44 4.06
C LEU A 35 -12.29 4.61 2.85
N SER A 36 -12.96 5.25 1.90
CA SER A 36 -13.26 4.68 0.58
C SER A 36 -12.22 5.14 -0.45
N ILE A 37 -11.90 4.30 -1.43
CA ILE A 37 -10.99 4.67 -2.52
C ILE A 37 -11.51 5.86 -3.32
N HIS A 38 -12.83 6.00 -3.47
CA HIS A 38 -13.47 7.09 -4.20
C HIS A 38 -13.27 8.44 -3.49
N THR A 39 -13.51 8.48 -2.18
CA THR A 39 -13.32 9.70 -1.38
C THR A 39 -11.87 10.14 -1.37
N VAL A 40 -10.94 9.19 -1.23
CA VAL A 40 -9.50 9.47 -1.25
C VAL A 40 -9.08 10.00 -2.61
N ALA A 41 -9.54 9.39 -3.71
CA ALA A 41 -9.23 9.85 -5.07
C ALA A 41 -9.72 11.27 -5.32
N PHE A 42 -10.97 11.56 -4.90
CA PHE A 42 -11.56 12.88 -5.01
C PHE A 42 -10.76 13.95 -4.24
N VAL A 43 -10.45 13.70 -2.97
CA VAL A 43 -9.69 14.67 -2.14
C VAL A 43 -8.24 14.82 -2.59
N ALA A 44 -7.62 13.73 -3.04
CA ALA A 44 -6.23 13.76 -3.55
C ALA A 44 -6.12 14.39 -4.95
N GLY A 45 -7.23 14.58 -5.66
CA GLY A 45 -7.22 15.07 -7.05
C GLY A 45 -6.52 14.10 -8.02
N VAL A 46 -6.55 12.79 -7.74
CA VAL A 46 -5.90 11.77 -8.57
C VAL A 46 -6.92 10.78 -9.14
N PRO A 47 -6.64 10.12 -10.28
CA PRO A 47 -7.51 9.08 -10.80
C PRO A 47 -7.74 7.95 -9.81
N LEU A 48 -8.96 7.39 -9.76
CA LEU A 48 -9.33 6.28 -8.88
C LEU A 48 -8.36 5.09 -8.98
N MET A 49 -7.89 4.81 -10.20
CA MET A 49 -6.91 3.75 -10.48
C MET A 49 -5.59 3.93 -9.71
N VAL A 50 -5.16 5.17 -9.45
CA VAL A 50 -3.96 5.46 -8.66
C VAL A 50 -4.17 5.04 -7.21
N VAL A 51 -5.32 5.37 -6.62
CA VAL A 51 -5.65 4.97 -5.25
C VAL A 51 -5.85 3.46 -5.14
N TRP A 52 -6.44 2.83 -6.15
CA TRP A 52 -6.53 1.37 -6.22
C TRP A 52 -5.14 0.71 -6.25
N ARG A 53 -4.20 1.22 -7.06
CA ARG A 53 -2.81 0.76 -7.09
C ARG A 53 -2.16 0.85 -5.72
N VAL A 54 -2.34 1.98 -5.02
CA VAL A 54 -1.89 2.15 -3.64
C VAL A 54 -2.47 1.05 -2.75
N GLN A 55 -3.77 0.81 -2.79
CA GLN A 55 -4.40 -0.26 -1.99
C GLN A 55 -3.84 -1.66 -2.31
N GLN A 56 -3.45 -1.93 -3.55
CA GLN A 56 -2.81 -3.20 -3.94
C GLN A 56 -1.30 -3.27 -3.61
N GLY A 57 -0.71 -2.19 -3.09
CA GLY A 57 0.73 -2.10 -2.86
C GLY A 57 1.54 -1.96 -4.16
N GLU A 58 0.91 -1.51 -5.24
CA GLU A 58 1.58 -1.26 -6.52
C GLU A 58 2.30 0.10 -6.50
N PRO A 59 3.40 0.23 -7.27
CA PRO A 59 4.14 1.48 -7.35
C PRO A 59 3.33 2.61 -8.00
N ILE A 60 3.50 3.80 -7.45
CA ILE A 60 2.98 5.08 -7.98
C ILE A 60 4.11 6.12 -8.08
N THR A 61 3.82 7.30 -8.63
CA THR A 61 4.80 8.39 -8.65
C THR A 61 4.96 8.98 -7.24
N LYS A 62 6.09 9.65 -6.98
CA LYS A 62 6.30 10.35 -5.70
C LYS A 62 5.28 11.46 -5.46
N GLU A 63 4.89 12.16 -6.52
CA GLU A 63 3.86 13.19 -6.48
C GLU A 63 2.52 12.62 -6.02
N HIS A 64 2.05 11.53 -6.65
CA HIS A 64 0.84 10.84 -6.21
C HIS A 64 0.94 10.34 -4.76
N ALA A 65 2.12 9.87 -4.33
CA ALA A 65 2.31 9.41 -2.97
C ALA A 65 2.20 10.57 -1.96
N HIS A 66 2.67 11.76 -2.34
CA HIS A 66 2.54 12.97 -1.53
C HIS A 66 1.08 13.44 -1.45
N THR A 67 0.39 13.56 -2.58
CA THR A 67 -1.01 14.03 -2.62
C THR A 67 -1.94 13.07 -1.88
N ILE A 68 -1.75 11.75 -2.02
CA ILE A 68 -2.54 10.75 -1.28
C ILE A 68 -2.24 10.80 0.22
N ARG A 69 -0.97 11.00 0.63
CA ARG A 69 -0.63 11.17 2.04
C ARG A 69 -1.32 12.40 2.64
N PHE A 70 -1.36 13.50 1.89
CA PHE A 70 -2.06 14.71 2.30
C PHE A 70 -3.56 14.47 2.39
N ALA A 71 -4.17 13.82 1.40
CA ALA A 71 -5.59 13.48 1.43
C ALA A 71 -5.97 12.59 2.64
N PHE A 72 -5.13 11.61 2.98
CA PHE A 72 -5.30 10.82 4.20
C PHE A 72 -5.29 11.69 5.47
N LEU A 73 -4.35 12.64 5.57
CA LEU A 73 -4.31 13.57 6.69
C LEU A 73 -5.56 14.47 6.74
N CYS A 74 -5.99 15.02 5.61
CA CYS A 74 -7.19 15.87 5.53
C CYS A 74 -8.46 15.11 5.93
N LEU A 75 -8.62 13.86 5.48
CA LEU A 75 -9.82 13.07 5.73
C LEU A 75 -9.89 12.52 7.16
N THR A 76 -8.76 12.32 7.82
CA THR A 76 -8.71 11.60 9.11
C THR A 76 -8.18 12.42 10.28
N GLY A 77 -7.50 13.53 10.02
CA GLY A 77 -6.71 14.26 11.01
C GLY A 77 -5.47 13.50 11.51
N VAL A 78 -5.18 12.30 10.99
CA VAL A 78 -4.11 11.42 11.48
C VAL A 78 -3.13 11.11 10.34
N PRO A 79 -1.82 11.40 10.49
CA PRO A 79 -0.86 11.15 9.42
C PRO A 79 -0.67 9.65 9.16
N TYR A 80 -0.65 9.27 7.89
CA TYR A 80 -0.29 7.91 7.48
C TYR A 80 1.22 7.70 7.61
N LYS A 81 1.63 6.81 8.52
CA LYS A 81 3.04 6.50 8.85
C LYS A 81 3.66 5.38 8.00
N GLY A 82 2.86 4.72 7.16
CA GLY A 82 3.35 3.64 6.31
C GLY A 82 4.09 4.13 5.06
N ILE A 83 4.63 3.17 4.30
CA ILE A 83 5.43 3.44 3.10
C ILE A 83 4.59 3.12 1.86
N PHE A 84 4.55 4.07 0.92
CA PHE A 84 4.04 3.80 -0.42
C PHE A 84 5.11 3.17 -1.29
N ALA A 85 4.71 2.22 -2.14
CA ALA A 85 5.56 1.81 -3.25
C ALA A 85 5.65 2.98 -4.23
N VAL A 86 6.88 3.40 -4.56
CA VAL A 86 7.13 4.43 -5.56
C VAL A 86 8.02 3.87 -6.65
N TYR A 87 7.80 4.31 -7.89
CA TYR A 87 8.72 3.99 -8.97
C TYR A 87 10.13 4.47 -8.63
N PRO A 88 11.18 3.70 -8.96
CA PRO A 88 12.53 4.21 -8.87
C PRO A 88 12.66 5.44 -9.77
N GLU A 89 13.36 6.47 -9.29
CA GLU A 89 13.76 7.57 -10.16
C GLU A 89 14.59 6.98 -11.31
N GLU A 90 14.17 7.19 -12.55
CA GLU A 90 15.05 6.93 -13.68
C GLU A 90 16.29 7.80 -13.45
N ARG A 91 17.44 7.15 -13.22
CA ARG A 91 18.72 7.84 -13.34
C ARG A 91 18.75 8.32 -14.79
N LYS A 92 18.54 9.62 -15.02
CA LYS A 92 18.84 10.24 -16.30
C LYS A 92 20.28 9.85 -16.61
N GLY A 93 20.46 8.93 -17.55
CA GLY A 93 21.78 8.60 -18.07
C GLY A 93 22.41 9.92 -18.47
N THR A 94 23.53 10.26 -17.85
CA THR A 94 24.39 11.32 -18.33
C THR A 94 24.72 10.95 -19.78
N ARG A 95 24.42 11.87 -20.70
CA ARG A 95 24.67 11.75 -22.14
C ARG A 95 26.08 11.29 -22.45
#